data_AF-A0A0P7Y0R9-F1
#
_entry.id   AF-A0A0P7Y0R9-F1
#
_cell.length_a   1.000
_cell.length_b   1.000
_cell.length_c   1.000
_cell.angle_alpha   90.00
_cell.angle_beta   90.00
_cell.angle_gamma   90.00
#
_symmetry.space_group_name_H-M   'P 1'
#
loop_
_entity.id
_entity.type
_entity.pdbx_description
1 polymer ?
#
loop_
_entity_poly.entity_id
_entity_poly.type
_entity_poly.pdbx_seq_one_letter_code
_entity_poly.pdbx_strand_id
1 'polypeptide(L)'
;MDDETGRQAGAPRDSLDGRLHGPQPDPGPAENIFLRLVYMIIIWVMLSLANTVLTVATVVQFVIMLLNNKQPNERLAEFGTDLGVWIAKAARFQTGASEVKPWPWTELD
;
A
#
# COMPACT_ATOMS: atom_id res chain seq x y z
N MET A 1 5.94 -45.91 8.52
CA MET A 1 6.95 -44.84 8.68
C MET A 1 6.67 -43.90 7.54
N ASP A 2 5.59 -43.15 7.75
CA ASP A 2 4.82 -42.47 6.72
C ASP A 2 5.25 -41.01 6.78
N ASP A 3 5.70 -40.54 5.64
CA ASP A 3 6.37 -39.26 5.43
C ASP A 3 5.34 -38.13 5.54
N GLU A 4 5.16 -37.58 6.75
CA GLU A 4 4.39 -36.36 7.03
C GLU A 4 5.19 -35.09 6.65
N THR A 5 5.82 -35.06 5.48
CA THR A 5 6.26 -33.80 4.87
C THR A 5 5.06 -33.11 4.21
N GLY A 6 4.13 -32.67 5.07
CA GLY A 6 3.09 -31.72 4.75
C GLY A 6 3.73 -30.44 4.21
N ARG A 7 3.65 -30.28 2.89
CA ARG A 7 4.01 -29.08 2.12
C ARG A 7 3.71 -27.81 2.92
N GLN A 8 4.76 -27.09 3.30
CA GLN A 8 4.68 -25.65 3.56
C GLN A 8 4.35 -24.96 2.23
N ALA A 9 3.06 -24.81 1.95
CA ALA A 9 2.53 -23.94 0.90
C ALA A 9 1.82 -22.76 1.57
N GLY A 10 2.52 -22.06 2.46
CA GLY A 10 2.10 -20.76 2.96
C GLY A 10 2.27 -19.74 1.85
N ALA A 11 1.20 -19.52 1.08
CA ALA A 11 1.18 -18.53 0.01
C ALA A 11 1.36 -17.10 0.55
N PRO A 12 1.82 -16.12 -0.26
CA PRO A 12 2.22 -14.76 0.16
C PRO A 12 1.09 -13.83 0.66
N ARG A 13 -0.06 -14.37 1.11
CA ARG A 13 -1.21 -13.58 1.57
C ARG A 13 -1.03 -13.08 3.00
N ASP A 14 -0.37 -13.85 3.84
CA ASP A 14 -0.11 -13.48 5.24
C ASP A 14 0.71 -12.19 5.38
N SER A 15 1.57 -11.88 4.40
CA SER A 15 2.40 -10.68 4.38
C SER A 15 1.65 -9.42 3.94
N LEU A 16 0.73 -9.49 2.97
CA LEU A 16 -0.06 -8.33 2.57
C LEU A 16 -1.15 -8.01 3.59
N ASP A 17 -1.87 -9.03 4.08
CA ASP A 17 -2.88 -8.85 5.11
C ASP A 17 -2.26 -8.29 6.40
N GLY A 18 -1.05 -8.74 6.75
CA GLY A 18 -0.26 -8.17 7.84
C GLY A 18 0.07 -6.68 7.65
N ARG A 19 0.47 -6.25 6.44
CA ARG A 19 0.76 -4.84 6.14
C ARG A 19 -0.49 -3.94 6.12
N LEU A 20 -1.67 -4.50 5.85
CA LEU A 20 -2.94 -3.77 5.79
C LEU A 20 -3.68 -3.71 7.14
N HIS A 21 -3.52 -4.73 7.97
CA HIS A 21 -4.26 -4.93 9.23
C HIS A 21 -3.36 -5.01 10.47
N GLY A 22 -2.05 -4.78 10.34
CA GLY A 22 -1.10 -4.81 11.44
C GLY A 22 -1.47 -3.86 12.60
N PRO A 23 -0.87 -4.06 13.79
CA PRO A 23 -1.12 -3.22 14.95
C PRO A 23 -0.95 -1.74 14.61
N GLN A 24 -2.04 -0.98 14.70
CA GLN A 24 -2.05 0.46 14.50
C GLN A 24 -1.19 1.09 15.61
N PRO A 25 -0.09 1.80 15.32
CA PRO A 25 0.66 2.54 16.34
C PRO A 25 -0.28 3.49 17.09
N ASP A 26 -0.08 3.63 18.39
CA ASP A 26 -0.94 4.48 19.23
C ASP A 26 -0.91 5.92 18.67
N PRO A 27 -2.02 6.43 18.10
CA PRO A 27 -2.07 7.82 17.69
C PRO A 27 -1.89 8.61 18.97
N GLY A 28 -0.87 9.46 19.05
CA GLY A 28 -0.56 10.24 20.25
C GLY A 28 -1.71 11.16 20.71
N PRO A 29 -1.42 12.28 21.40
CA PRO A 29 -2.48 13.16 21.92
C PRO A 29 -3.53 13.52 20.84
N ALA A 30 -4.81 13.50 21.23
CA ALA A 30 -5.94 13.76 20.34
C ALA A 30 -5.70 15.00 19.46
N GLU A 31 -5.68 14.80 18.15
CA GLU A 31 -5.35 15.85 17.20
C GLU A 31 -6.51 16.85 17.06
N ASN A 32 -6.18 18.13 16.84
CA ASN A 32 -7.19 19.14 16.56
C ASN A 32 -7.93 18.80 15.24
N ILE A 33 -9.26 18.78 15.27
CA ILE A 33 -10.11 18.44 14.11
C ILE A 33 -9.83 19.30 12.87
N PHE A 34 -9.46 20.58 13.06
CA PHE A 34 -9.08 21.45 11.94
C PHE A 34 -7.74 21.04 11.33
N LEU A 35 -6.79 20.59 12.17
CA LEU A 35 -5.49 20.10 11.69
C LEU A 35 -5.65 18.79 10.92
N ARG A 36 -6.53 17.89 11.39
CA ARG A 36 -6.92 16.67 10.66
C ARG A 36 -7.44 16.99 9.27
N LEU A 37 -8.30 18.01 9.12
CA LEU A 37 -8.79 18.46 7.81
C LEU A 37 -7.65 18.94 6.89
N VAL A 38 -6.68 19.68 7.42
CA VAL A 38 -5.51 20.12 6.64
C VAL A 38 -4.74 18.91 6.11
N TYR A 39 -4.48 17.91 6.95
CA TYR A 39 -3.83 16.68 6.51
C TYR A 39 -4.64 15.90 5.48
N MET A 40 -5.97 15.84 5.63
CA MET A 40 -6.84 15.21 4.64
C MET A 40 -6.74 15.87 3.26
N ILE A 41 -6.58 17.20 3.20
CA ILE A 41 -6.39 17.93 1.94
C ILE A 41 -5.02 17.58 1.34
N ILE A 42 -3.95 17.57 2.15
CA ILE A 42 -2.60 17.24 1.66
C ILE A 42 -2.56 15.79 1.15
N ILE A 43 -3.10 14.83 1.93
CA ILE A 43 -3.16 13.42 1.56
C ILE A 43 -4.02 13.22 0.31
N TRP A 44 -5.11 13.98 0.15
CA TRP A 44 -5.90 13.97 -1.08
C TRP A 44 -5.08 14.40 -2.32
N VAL A 45 -4.27 15.46 -2.20
CA VAL A 45 -3.34 15.86 -3.27
C VAL A 45 -2.31 14.76 -3.56
N MET A 46 -1.74 14.15 -2.51
CA MET A 46 -0.81 13.02 -2.66
C MET A 46 -1.47 11.81 -3.32
N LEU A 47 -2.72 11.48 -2.98
CA LEU A 47 -3.50 10.41 -3.61
C LEU A 47 -3.73 10.68 -5.10
N SER A 48 -3.99 11.94 -5.48
CA SER A 48 -4.08 12.34 -6.88
C SER A 48 -2.76 12.10 -7.63
N LEU A 49 -1.62 12.43 -7.00
CA LEU A 49 -0.31 12.16 -7.58
C LEU A 49 -0.02 10.66 -7.67
N ALA A 50 -0.31 9.90 -6.60
CA ALA A 50 -0.15 8.45 -6.55
C ALA A 50 -0.95 7.75 -7.65
N ASN A 51 -2.21 8.14 -7.87
CA ASN A 51 -3.04 7.61 -8.96
C ASN A 51 -2.47 7.93 -10.35
N THR A 52 -1.91 9.14 -10.52
CA THR A 52 -1.24 9.52 -11.77
C THR A 52 -0.01 8.64 -12.02
N VAL A 53 0.83 8.45 -11.00
CA VAL A 53 2.01 7.59 -11.05
C VAL A 53 1.62 6.14 -11.31
N LEU A 54 0.59 5.63 -10.64
CA LEU A 54 0.05 4.28 -10.86
C LEU A 54 -0.43 4.10 -12.30
N THR A 55 -1.10 5.10 -12.86
CA THR A 55 -1.58 5.08 -14.26
C THR A 55 -0.40 4.99 -15.22
N VAL A 56 0.62 5.82 -15.04
CA VAL A 56 1.86 5.77 -15.86
C VAL A 56 2.56 4.42 -15.71
N ALA A 57 2.75 3.94 -14.48
CA ALA A 57 3.35 2.64 -14.19
C ALA A 57 2.58 1.49 -14.84
N THR A 58 1.24 1.54 -14.81
CA THR A 58 0.37 0.54 -15.45
C THR A 58 0.56 0.53 -16.96
N VAL A 59 0.61 1.70 -17.61
CA VAL A 59 0.85 1.80 -19.06
C VAL A 59 2.23 1.24 -19.42
N VAL A 60 3.27 1.62 -18.66
CA VAL A 60 4.64 1.12 -18.87
C VAL A 60 4.70 -0.40 -18.68
N GLN A 61 4.12 -0.93 -17.61
CA GLN A 61 4.06 -2.37 -17.34
C GLN A 61 3.38 -3.12 -18.49
N PHE A 62 2.26 -2.60 -18.98
CA PHE A 62 1.54 -3.19 -20.09
C PHE A 62 2.39 -3.22 -21.37
N VAL A 63 3.09 -2.13 -21.70
CA VAL A 63 4.01 -2.09 -22.85
C VAL A 63 5.15 -3.11 -22.70
N ILE A 64 5.75 -3.24 -21.51
CA ILE A 64 6.79 -4.25 -21.26
C ILE A 64 6.23 -5.65 -21.46
N MET A 65 5.03 -5.95 -20.96
CA MET A 65 4.39 -7.24 -21.14
C MET A 65 4.13 -7.55 -22.63
N LEU A 66 3.77 -6.55 -23.45
CA LEU A 66 3.61 -6.76 -24.90
C LEU A 66 4.93 -7.16 -25.57
N LEU A 67 6.04 -6.55 -25.17
CA LEU A 67 7.36 -6.81 -25.76
C LEU A 67 8.04 -8.06 -25.19
N ASN A 68 7.68 -8.46 -23.97
CA ASN A 68 8.36 -9.52 -23.22
C ASN A 68 7.51 -10.78 -23.06
N ASN A 69 6.73 -11.15 -24.08
CA ASN A 69 5.89 -12.36 -24.10
C ASN A 69 4.95 -12.49 -22.87
N LYS A 70 4.31 -11.39 -22.50
CA LYS A 70 3.41 -11.26 -21.33
C LYS A 70 4.09 -11.43 -19.97
N GLN A 71 5.42 -11.40 -19.91
CA GLN A 71 6.13 -11.40 -18.64
C GLN A 71 6.17 -9.98 -18.04
N PRO A 72 5.71 -9.80 -16.79
CA PRO A 72 5.77 -8.51 -16.11
C PRO A 72 7.21 -8.13 -15.75
N ASN A 73 7.47 -6.83 -15.61
CA ASN A 73 8.69 -6.37 -14.95
C ASN A 73 8.51 -6.50 -13.42
N GLU A 74 9.37 -7.29 -12.77
CA GLU A 74 9.28 -7.57 -11.34
C GLU A 74 9.42 -6.31 -10.48
N ARG A 75 10.37 -5.42 -10.82
CA ARG A 75 10.61 -4.18 -10.07
C ARG A 75 9.41 -3.23 -10.13
N LEU A 76 8.77 -3.14 -11.30
CA LEU A 76 7.58 -2.30 -11.47
C LEU A 76 6.36 -2.89 -10.76
N ALA A 77 6.25 -4.22 -10.69
CA ALA A 77 5.23 -4.90 -9.91
C ALA A 77 5.41 -4.72 -8.40
N GLU A 78 6.66 -4.81 -7.92
CA GLU A 78 7.02 -4.54 -6.52
C GLU A 78 6.70 -3.09 -6.13
N PHE A 79 7.10 -2.11 -6.96
CA PHE A 79 6.74 -0.71 -6.78
C PHE A 79 5.22 -0.50 -6.70
N GLY A 80 4.45 -1.13 -7.59
CA GLY A 80 2.98 -1.06 -7.57
C GLY A 80 2.38 -1.63 -6.29
N THR A 81 3.01 -2.66 -5.71
CA THR A 81 2.59 -3.27 -4.44
C THR A 81 2.77 -2.29 -3.29
N ASP A 82 3.94 -1.65 -3.19
CA ASP A 82 4.21 -0.67 -2.13
C ASP A 82 3.33 0.57 -2.26
N LEU A 83 3.10 1.05 -3.48
CA LEU A 83 2.17 2.15 -3.74
C LEU A 83 0.73 1.78 -3.32
N GLY A 84 0.29 0.55 -3.60
CA GLY A 84 -1.01 0.05 -3.19
C GLY A 84 -1.19 0.00 -1.66
N VAL A 85 -0.16 -0.46 -0.93
CA VAL A 85 -0.16 -0.44 0.54
C VAL A 85 -0.27 0.98 1.08
N TRP A 86 0.47 1.92 0.49
CA TRP A 86 0.37 3.33 0.87
C TRP A 86 -1.02 3.93 0.60
N ILE A 87 -1.63 3.65 -0.57
CA ILE A 87 -2.98 4.12 -0.90
C ILE A 87 -4.01 3.58 0.10
N ALA A 88 -3.90 2.30 0.49
CA ALA A 88 -4.81 1.70 1.46
C ALA A 88 -4.72 2.40 2.84
N LYS A 89 -3.50 2.68 3.32
CA LYS A 89 -3.27 3.43 4.57
C LYS A 89 -3.82 4.86 4.48
N ALA A 90 -3.58 5.55 3.37
CA ALA A 90 -4.10 6.90 3.14
C ALA A 90 -5.64 6.91 3.13
N ALA A 91 -6.29 5.93 2.48
CA ALA A 91 -7.74 5.81 2.47
C ALA A 91 -8.32 5.57 3.88
N ARG A 92 -7.65 4.75 4.71
CA ARG A 92 -8.05 4.53 6.11
C ARG A 92 -8.01 5.83 6.92
N PHE A 93 -6.95 6.63 6.78
CA PHE A 93 -6.87 7.94 7.43
C PHE A 93 -7.97 8.89 6.92
N GLN A 94 -8.12 9.00 5.60
CA GLN A 94 -9.08 9.90 4.95
C GLN A 94 -10.54 9.60 5.36
N THR A 95 -10.86 8.33 5.61
CA THR A 95 -12.22 7.90 5.99
C THR A 95 -12.43 7.80 7.50
N GLY A 96 -11.40 8.07 8.30
CA GLY A 96 -11.46 7.94 9.76
C GLY A 96 -11.52 6.51 10.28
N ALA A 97 -11.16 5.52 9.45
CA ALA A 97 -10.88 4.17 9.93
C ALA A 97 -9.51 4.07 10.64
N SER A 98 -8.71 5.14 10.62
CA SER A 98 -7.44 5.26 11.32
C SER A 98 -7.14 6.73 11.67
N GLU A 99 -6.52 6.95 12.84
CA GLU A 99 -5.94 8.24 13.23
C GLU A 99 -4.43 8.35 12.94
N VAL A 100 -3.83 7.28 12.40
CA VAL A 100 -2.40 7.27 12.04
C VAL A 100 -2.26 7.78 10.61
N LYS A 101 -1.54 8.89 10.46
CA LYS A 101 -1.20 9.47 9.16
C LYS A 101 -0.35 8.49 8.35
N PRO A 102 -0.52 8.39 7.03
CA PRO A 102 0.37 7.60 6.18
C PRO A 102 1.76 8.28 6.05
N TRP A 103 2.71 7.60 5.42
CA TRP A 103 3.96 8.21 4.97
C TRP A 103 3.69 9.50 4.16
N PRO A 104 4.46 10.59 4.31
CA PRO A 104 5.78 10.70 4.96
C PRO A 104 5.80 10.96 6.46
N TRP A 105 4.64 11.04 7.13
CA TRP A 105 4.61 11.33 8.57
C TRP A 105 4.87 10.12 9.45
N THR A 106 4.69 8.92 8.90
CA THR A 106 4.93 7.63 9.55
C THR A 106 5.70 6.71 8.60
N GLU A 107 6.19 5.60 9.11
CA GLU A 107 7.00 4.67 8.33
C GLU A 107 6.18 3.95 7.25
N LEU A 108 6.84 3.65 6.13
CA LEU A 108 6.34 2.74 5.09
C LEU A 108 6.52 1.30 5.61
N ASP A 109 5.47 0.71 6.23
CA ASP A 109 5.46 -0.76 6.45
C ASP A 109 5.50 -1.54 5.13
#